data_AF-A0A383C298-F1
#
_entry.id   AF-A0A383C298-F1
#
_cell.length_a   1.000
_cell.length_b   1.000
_cell.length_c   1.000
_cell.angle_alpha   90.00
_cell.angle_beta   90.00
_cell.angle_gamma   90.00
#
_symmetry.space_group_name_H-M   'P 1'
#
loop_
_entity.id
_entity.type
_entity.pdbx_description
1 polymer ?
#
loop_
_entity_poly.entity_id
_entity_poly.type
_entity_poly.pdbx_seq_one_letter_code
_entity_poly.pdbx_strand_id
1 'polypeptide(L)'
;LLWFFGFMHIFDIGFNLYNVIVFPTLIGMGVANTVHILHRYREEGANSLRRVLRTTGKALSATSLTTMAGFSGLVIVRHPGLNSMGLVALVGLANCFLAALVLLPALLQVLESRSNPAPQEANRSPSPPSTP
;
A
#
# COMPACT_ATOMS: atom_id res chain seq x y z
N LEU A 1 1.97 -8.31 -3.12
CA LEU A 1 3.01 -9.21 -3.69
C LEU A 1 2.61 -10.68 -3.53
N LEU A 2 2.27 -11.17 -2.33
CA LEU A 2 1.82 -12.56 -2.13
C LEU A 2 0.60 -12.95 -2.99
N TRP A 3 -0.40 -12.07 -3.11
CA TRP A 3 -1.56 -12.30 -3.99
C TRP A 3 -1.21 -12.19 -5.48
N PHE A 4 -0.26 -11.33 -5.84
CA PHE A 4 0.23 -11.15 -7.21
C PHE A 4 1.00 -12.39 -7.69
N PHE A 5 1.87 -12.95 -6.86
CA PHE A 5 2.57 -14.22 -7.14
C PHE A 5 1.58 -15.38 -7.29
N GLY A 6 0.52 -15.44 -6.48
CA GLY A 6 -0.55 -16.44 -6.62
C GLY A 6 -1.33 -16.31 -7.93
N PHE A 7 -1.63 -15.08 -8.37
CA PHE A 7 -2.30 -14.83 -9.64
C PHE A 7 -1.39 -15.13 -10.84
N MET A 8 -0.11 -14.79 -10.77
CA MET A 8 0.86 -15.13 -11.81
C MET A 8 1.05 -16.64 -11.96
N HIS A 9 0.98 -17.39 -10.86
CA HIS A 9 1.04 -18.86 -10.86
C HIS A 9 -0.19 -19.51 -11.50
N ILE A 10 -1.38 -18.91 -11.34
CA ILE A 10 -2.64 -19.41 -11.93
C ILE A 10 -2.75 -19.14 -13.44
N PHE A 11 -2.19 -18.02 -13.91
CA PHE A 11 -2.37 -17.59 -15.30
C PHE A 11 -1.36 -18.17 -16.30
N ASP A 12 -0.44 -19.04 -15.86
CA ASP A 12 0.56 -19.73 -16.69
C ASP A 12 1.20 -18.82 -17.76
N ILE A 13 1.50 -17.58 -17.34
CA ILE A 13 1.92 -16.53 -18.26
C ILE A 13 3.36 -16.86 -18.66
N GLY A 14 3.54 -17.24 -19.93
CA GLY A 14 4.86 -17.53 -20.48
C GLY A 14 5.87 -16.45 -20.09
N PHE A 15 7.00 -16.86 -19.51
CA PHE A 15 8.13 -15.99 -19.19
C PHE A 15 8.64 -15.35 -20.49
N ASN A 16 8.07 -14.20 -20.82
CA ASN A 16 8.39 -13.43 -22.03
C ASN A 16 9.10 -12.15 -21.59
N LEU A 17 10.03 -11.66 -22.41
CA LEU A 17 10.84 -10.47 -22.10
C LEU A 17 9.99 -9.27 -21.66
N TYR A 18 8.80 -9.14 -22.23
CA TYR A 18 7.84 -8.09 -21.88
C TYR A 18 7.35 -8.15 -20.43
N ASN A 19 7.08 -9.34 -19.88
CA ASN A 19 6.61 -9.48 -18.50
C ASN A 19 7.71 -9.12 -17.48
N VAL A 20 8.98 -9.31 -17.85
CA VAL A 20 10.11 -8.95 -16.99
C VAL A 20 10.17 -7.44 -16.73
N ILE A 21 9.78 -6.62 -17.72
CA ILE A 21 9.76 -5.15 -17.63
C ILE A 21 8.69 -4.67 -16.64
N VAL A 22 7.65 -5.46 -16.40
CA VAL A 22 6.56 -5.11 -15.48
C VAL A 22 7.02 -5.15 -14.03
N PHE A 23 7.95 -6.02 -13.66
CA PHE A 23 8.41 -6.13 -12.27
C PHE A 23 9.03 -4.82 -11.73
N PRO A 24 9.99 -4.16 -12.41
CA PRO A 24 10.48 -2.85 -12.00
C PRO A 24 9.36 -1.81 -11.84
N THR A 25 8.38 -1.79 -12.75
CA THR A 25 7.24 -0.87 -12.67
C THR A 25 6.41 -1.11 -11.42
N LEU A 26 6.14 -2.37 -11.07
CA LEU A 26 5.39 -2.72 -9.87
C LEU A 26 6.13 -2.32 -8.59
N ILE A 27 7.44 -2.53 -8.55
CA ILE A 27 8.29 -2.10 -7.44
C ILE A 27 8.26 -0.58 -7.32
N GLY A 28 8.48 0.15 -8.43
CA GLY A 28 8.44 1.61 -8.47
C GLY A 28 7.11 2.17 -7.98
N MET A 29 5.99 1.58 -8.38
CA MET A 29 4.67 2.01 -7.93
C MET A 29 4.45 1.71 -6.44
N GLY A 30 4.91 0.56 -5.94
CA GLY A 30 4.83 0.23 -4.51
C GLY A 30 5.60 1.24 -3.63
N VAL A 31 6.81 1.61 -4.06
CA VAL A 31 7.62 2.62 -3.36
C VAL A 31 6.95 3.99 -3.45
N ALA A 32 6.49 4.41 -4.62
CA ALA A 32 5.84 5.71 -4.82
C ALA A 32 4.60 5.87 -3.93
N ASN A 33 3.73 4.85 -3.87
CA ASN A 33 2.54 4.87 -3.02
C ASN A 33 2.92 4.98 -1.54
N THR A 34 3.96 4.26 -1.09
CA THR A 34 4.44 4.30 0.29
C THR A 34 5.00 5.67 0.65
N VAL A 35 5.87 6.24 -0.19
CA VAL A 35 6.47 7.55 0.02
C VAL A 35 5.41 8.65 0.06
N HIS A 36 4.42 8.59 -0.83
CA HIS A 36 3.37 9.60 -0.92
C HIS A 36 2.52 9.67 0.35
N ILE A 37 2.13 8.52 0.91
CA ILE A 37 1.45 8.51 2.22
C ILE A 37 2.39 8.93 3.34
N LEU A 38 3.63 8.42 3.37
CA LEU A 38 4.55 8.74 4.46
C LEU A 38 4.81 10.24 4.55
N HIS A 39 4.97 10.90 3.40
CA HIS A 39 5.11 12.35 3.35
C HIS A 39 3.88 13.04 3.93
N ARG A 40 2.67 12.61 3.54
CA ARG A 40 1.43 13.21 4.04
C ARG A 40 1.18 12.95 5.54
N TYR A 41 1.55 11.78 6.02
CA TYR A 41 1.51 11.44 7.43
C TYR A 41 2.43 12.35 8.26
N ARG A 42 3.62 12.68 7.73
CA ARG A 42 4.53 13.63 8.38
C ARG A 42 4.02 15.07 8.35
N GLU A 43 3.27 15.46 7.31
CA GLU A 43 2.65 16.80 7.23
C GLU A 43 1.45 16.98 8.17
N GLU A 44 0.60 15.95 8.36
CA GLU A 44 -0.66 16.07 9.12
C GLU A 44 -0.57 15.71 10.62
N GLY A 45 0.56 15.15 11.08
CA GLY A 45 0.85 14.89 12.50
C GLY A 45 0.19 13.63 13.09
N ALA A 46 0.76 13.12 14.20
CA ALA A 46 0.26 11.93 14.92
C ALA A 46 -1.18 12.15 15.43
N ASN A 47 -2.06 11.13 15.32
CA ASN A 47 -3.53 11.16 15.43
C ASN A 47 -4.37 11.52 14.19
N SER A 48 -3.78 11.92 13.05
CA SER A 48 -4.56 12.22 11.83
C SER A 48 -4.74 11.04 10.87
N LEU A 49 -4.41 9.81 11.27
CA LEU A 49 -4.35 8.63 10.38
C LEU A 49 -5.61 8.44 9.52
N ARG A 50 -6.79 8.57 10.13
CA ARG A 50 -8.08 8.41 9.45
C ARG A 50 -8.37 9.55 8.46
N ARG A 51 -7.84 10.75 8.72
CA ARG A 51 -7.93 11.90 7.82
C ARG A 51 -6.99 11.70 6.64
N VAL A 52 -5.71 11.39 6.90
CA VAL A 52 -4.69 11.06 5.89
C VAL A 52 -5.18 9.95 4.97
N LEU A 53 -5.71 8.83 5.50
CA LEU A 53 -6.24 7.76 4.65
C LEU A 53 -7.40 8.24 3.76
N ARG A 54 -8.25 9.14 4.24
CA ARG A 54 -9.42 9.61 3.49
C ARG A 54 -9.06 10.62 2.41
N THR A 55 -8.10 11.52 2.65
CA THR A 55 -7.60 12.48 1.66
C THR A 55 -6.61 11.83 0.71
N THR A 56 -5.57 11.18 1.25
CA THR A 56 -4.50 10.57 0.47
C THR A 56 -4.95 9.29 -0.23
N GLY A 57 -5.82 8.49 0.37
CA GLY A 57 -6.40 7.31 -0.29
C GLY A 57 -7.22 7.69 -1.52
N LYS A 58 -7.97 8.81 -1.47
CA LYS A 58 -8.65 9.36 -2.65
C LYS A 58 -7.67 9.81 -3.72
N ALA A 59 -6.62 10.54 -3.35
CA ALA A 59 -5.58 10.95 -4.30
C ALA A 59 -4.88 9.73 -4.94
N LEU A 60 -4.50 8.73 -4.16
CA LEU A 60 -3.89 7.49 -4.67
C LEU A 60 -4.83 6.73 -5.60
N SER A 61 -6.12 6.68 -5.27
CA SER A 61 -7.10 6.00 -6.12
C SER A 61 -7.20 6.67 -7.49
N ALA A 62 -7.22 8.00 -7.56
CA ALA A 62 -7.23 8.73 -8.83
C ALA A 62 -5.95 8.50 -9.66
N THR A 63 -4.78 8.55 -9.02
CA THR A 63 -3.49 8.30 -9.68
C THR A 63 -3.37 6.85 -10.16
N SER A 64 -3.82 5.91 -9.34
CA SER A 64 -3.79 4.48 -9.67
C SER A 64 -4.74 4.17 -10.82
N LEU A 65 -5.95 4.75 -10.81
CA LEU A 65 -6.93 4.58 -11.89
C LEU A 65 -6.41 5.18 -13.20
N THR A 66 -5.77 6.35 -13.15
CA THR A 66 -5.14 6.98 -14.32
C THR A 66 -4.01 6.10 -14.87
N THR A 67 -3.20 5.51 -13.99
CA THR A 67 -2.12 4.60 -14.39
C THR A 67 -2.68 3.32 -15.03
N MET A 68 -3.70 2.72 -14.42
CA MET A 68 -4.40 1.57 -14.98
C MET A 68 -5.03 1.89 -16.34
N ALA A 69 -5.60 3.08 -16.52
CA ALA A 69 -6.10 3.54 -17.82
C ALA A 69 -4.98 3.67 -18.88
N GLY A 70 -3.76 4.06 -18.49
CA GLY A 70 -2.61 4.03 -19.39
C GLY A 70 -2.22 2.61 -19.80
N PHE A 71 -2.17 1.68 -18.85
CA PHE A 71 -1.83 0.27 -19.12
C PHE A 71 -2.93 -0.50 -19.83
N SER A 72 -4.21 -0.12 -19.69
CA SER A 72 -5.31 -0.76 -20.42
C SER A 72 -5.20 -0.56 -21.94
N GLY A 73 -4.60 0.55 -22.39
CA GLY A 73 -4.26 0.76 -23.79
C GLY A 73 -3.36 -0.33 -24.36
N LEU A 74 -2.43 -0.88 -23.56
CA LEU A 74 -1.54 -1.97 -23.98
C LEU A 74 -2.28 -3.30 -24.14
N VAL A 75 -3.37 -3.51 -23.38
CA VAL A 75 -4.21 -4.71 -23.52
C VAL A 75 -4.95 -4.72 -24.85
N ILE A 76 -5.28 -3.55 -25.42
CA ILE A 76 -6.01 -3.46 -26.70
C ILE A 76 -5.11 -3.80 -27.90
N VAL A 77 -3.79 -3.80 -27.70
CA VAL A 77 -2.82 -4.08 -28.78
C VAL A 77 -2.90 -5.55 -29.23
N ARG A 78 -2.98 -5.78 -30.55
CA ARG A 78 -3.06 -7.12 -31.16
C ARG A 78 -1.79 -7.99 -31.01
N HIS A 79 -0.71 -7.42 -30.50
CA HIS A 79 0.55 -8.15 -30.34
C HIS A 79 0.54 -8.96 -29.03
N PRO A 80 0.67 -10.29 -29.08
CA PRO A 80 0.47 -11.16 -27.92
C PRO A 80 1.42 -10.86 -26.74
N GLY A 81 2.65 -10.42 -27.01
CA GLY A 81 3.60 -10.02 -25.96
C GLY A 81 3.17 -8.75 -25.21
N LEU A 82 2.66 -7.75 -25.93
CA LEU A 82 2.20 -6.48 -25.35
C LEU A 82 0.86 -6.64 -24.62
N ASN A 83 -0.04 -7.45 -25.16
CA ASN A 83 -1.32 -7.76 -24.52
C ASN A 83 -1.11 -8.46 -23.16
N SER A 84 -0.28 -9.50 -23.12
CA SER A 84 0.08 -10.21 -21.88
C SER A 84 0.70 -9.26 -20.86
N MET A 85 1.66 -8.44 -21.29
CA MET A 85 2.33 -7.47 -20.42
C MET A 85 1.34 -6.46 -19.81
N GLY A 86 0.42 -5.93 -20.60
CA GLY A 86 -0.60 -5.00 -20.13
C GLY A 86 -1.52 -5.64 -19.07
N LEU A 87 -1.89 -6.91 -19.26
CA LEU A 87 -2.75 -7.65 -18.36
C LEU A 87 -2.05 -7.93 -17.02
N VAL A 88 -0.79 -8.37 -17.07
CA VAL A 88 0.07 -8.54 -15.87
C VAL A 88 0.24 -7.23 -15.13
N ALA A 89 0.53 -6.14 -15.85
CA ALA A 89 0.70 -4.82 -15.26
C ALA A 89 -0.59 -4.38 -14.56
N LEU A 90 -1.75 -4.49 -15.19
CA LEU A 90 -3.03 -4.13 -14.57
C LEU A 90 -3.31 -4.90 -13.28
N VAL A 91 -3.13 -6.23 -13.29
CA VAL A 91 -3.32 -7.06 -12.10
C VAL A 91 -2.32 -6.67 -11.01
N GLY A 92 -1.07 -6.39 -11.38
CA GLY A 92 -0.02 -6.02 -10.43
C GLY A 92 -0.23 -4.64 -9.82
N LEU A 93 -0.61 -3.67 -10.63
CA LEU A 93 -0.95 -2.31 -10.21
C LEU A 93 -2.15 -2.36 -9.26
N ALA A 94 -3.20 -3.10 -9.60
CA ALA A 94 -4.36 -3.30 -8.73
C ALA A 94 -3.97 -3.95 -7.40
N ASN A 95 -3.11 -4.98 -7.43
CA ASN A 95 -2.63 -5.62 -6.21
C ASN A 95 -1.72 -4.70 -5.38
N CYS A 96 -0.85 -3.90 -6.00
CA CYS A 96 -0.02 -2.90 -5.31
C CYS A 96 -0.88 -1.80 -4.68
N PHE A 97 -1.93 -1.36 -5.38
CA PHE A 97 -2.90 -0.41 -4.85
C PHE A 97 -3.66 -0.99 -3.65
N LEU A 98 -4.16 -2.22 -3.73
CA LEU A 98 -4.78 -2.90 -2.59
C LEU A 98 -3.81 -3.04 -1.41
N ALA A 99 -2.57 -3.46 -1.68
CA ALA A 99 -1.54 -3.55 -0.66
C ALA A 99 -1.24 -2.19 -0.03
N ALA A 100 -1.17 -1.12 -0.82
CA ALA A 100 -0.98 0.23 -0.28
C ALA A 100 -2.19 0.71 0.55
N LEU A 101 -3.40 0.25 0.29
CA LEU A 101 -4.56 0.60 1.12
C LEU A 101 -4.69 -0.26 2.38
N VAL A 102 -4.23 -1.51 2.37
CA VAL A 102 -4.39 -2.46 3.50
C VAL A 102 -3.14 -2.52 4.38
N LEU A 103 -1.97 -2.66 3.77
CA LEU A 103 -0.70 -2.87 4.46
C LEU A 103 -0.23 -1.59 5.15
N LEU A 104 -0.67 -0.45 4.65
CA LEU A 104 -0.27 0.87 5.12
C LEU A 104 -0.99 1.35 6.39
N PRO A 105 -2.34 1.24 6.55
CA PRO A 105 -2.96 1.45 7.85
C PRO A 105 -2.46 0.45 8.88
N ALA A 106 -2.16 -0.79 8.48
CA ALA A 106 -1.56 -1.79 9.37
C ALA A 106 -0.16 -1.37 9.82
N LEU A 107 0.71 -0.93 8.90
CA LEU A 107 2.06 -0.48 9.23
C LEU A 107 2.05 0.78 10.10
N LEU A 108 1.15 1.72 9.80
CA LEU A 108 0.98 2.95 10.57
C LEU A 108 0.45 2.66 11.98
N GLN A 109 -0.51 1.74 12.16
CA GLN A 109 -0.94 1.27 13.48
C GLN A 109 0.21 0.65 14.28
N VAL A 110 1.04 -0.17 13.63
CA VAL A 110 2.23 -0.76 14.27
C VAL A 110 3.24 0.32 14.67
N LEU A 111 3.44 1.32 13.82
CA LEU A 111 4.39 2.40 14.08
C LEU A 111 3.90 3.33 15.20
N GLU A 112 2.61 3.63 15.27
CA GLU A 112 1.97 4.40 16.35
C GLU A 112 1.99 3.61 17.67
N SER A 113 1.76 2.29 17.63
CA SER A 113 1.90 1.39 18.78
C SER A 113 3.35 1.24 19.26
N ARG A 114 4.34 1.42 18.38
CA ARG A 114 5.78 1.41 18.73
C ARG A 114 6.24 2.77 19.26
N SER A 115 5.65 3.86 18.78
CA SER A 115 6.02 5.22 19.18
C SER A 115 5.33 5.68 20.47
N ASN A 116 4.29 4.98 20.94
CA ASN A 116 3.69 5.20 22.24
C ASN A 116 4.02 4.03 23.18
N PRO A 117 5.14 4.08 23.95
CA PRO A 117 5.23 3.26 25.14
C PRO A 117 4.10 3.72 26.06
N ALA A 118 3.09 2.87 26.27
CA ALA A 118 2.02 3.16 27.20
C ALA A 118 2.59 3.60 28.55
N PRO A 119 2.17 4.74 29.13
CA PRO A 119 2.40 5.01 30.54
C PRO A 119 1.45 4.13 31.35
N GLN A 120 1.82 2.87 31.51
CA GLN A 120 1.07 1.88 32.29
C GLN A 120 1.85 1.58 33.58
N GLU A 121 1.72 2.47 34.58
CA GLU A 121 1.80 2.13 36.03
C GLU A 121 1.60 3.31 37.02
N ALA A 122 1.06 4.47 36.61
CA ALA A 122 0.79 5.57 37.53
C ALA A 122 -0.50 5.41 38.39
N ASN A 123 -1.03 4.21 38.60
CA ASN A 123 -2.27 4.04 39.40
C ASN A 123 -2.38 2.71 40.18
N ARG A 124 -1.33 2.36 40.93
CA ARG A 124 -1.38 1.58 42.18
C ARG A 124 -0.25 2.18 43.04
N SER A 125 -0.41 2.98 44.09
CA SER A 125 -1.47 3.21 45.09
C SER A 125 -1.15 4.55 45.78
N PRO A 126 -2.05 5.12 46.61
CA PRO A 126 -1.60 5.36 47.98
C PRO A 126 -2.61 4.83 49.01
N SER A 127 -2.10 4.09 49.98
CA SER A 127 -2.77 3.77 51.24
C SER A 127 -3.25 5.05 51.94
N PRO A 128 -4.49 5.10 52.46
CA PRO A 128 -4.91 6.23 53.28
C PRO A 128 -4.19 6.22 54.65
N PRO A 129 -3.85 7.39 55.22
CA PRO A 129 -3.23 7.51 56.52
C PRO A 129 -4.25 7.20 57.62
N SER A 130 -4.02 6.16 58.41
CA SER A 130 -4.67 5.98 59.71
C SER A 130 -3.80 6.62 60.79
N THR A 131 -4.13 7.83 61.17
CA THR A 131 -3.69 8.47 62.43
C THR A 131 -4.86 9.24 63.04
N PRO A 132 -4.84 9.56 64.33
CA PRO A 132 -3.77 9.34 65.33
C PRO A 132 -3.92 8.08 66.18
#